data_AF-A0A8T6G1L5-F1
#
_entry.id   AF-A0A8T6G1L5-F1
#
_cell.length_a   1.000
_cell.length_b   1.000
_cell.length_c   1.000
_cell.angle_alpha   90.00
_cell.angle_beta   90.00
_cell.angle_gamma   90.00
#
_symmetry.space_group_name_H-M   'P 1'
#
loop_
_entity.id
_entity.type
_entity.pdbx_description
1 polymer ?
#
loop_
_entity_poly.entity_id
_entity_poly.type
_entity_poly.pdbx_seq_one_letter_code
_entity_poly.pdbx_strand_id
1 'polypeptide(L)'
;MQGDDPKLTGADVDPLRQQLFEAYDNWLMRQCRERYDARGKRWQRDYSSLEAYTLSVAANRERLLAMIGGWPWERGPLEPDTEEIATTDTYTASRVRYTSFDDVRVDAILIRPHGNGPFPAVLAQHGVNHTPEQICGFTDNPEHSAAYHEIGVRLAKHGYVVIAPRMIGGYGEDRYNVPNIPSLRSQEQGRAQNQIHRKALLIGQTIQALEYFTLSRAVDYLESLPEVDNDRIGLYGLSRGGRAALWLGALEQRLQAVVSSAWFNELSLR
;
A
#
# COMPACT_ATOMS: atom_id res chain seq x y z
N MET A 1 -25.24 -15.58 -51.30
CA MET A 1 -23.83 -15.33 -50.93
C MET A 1 -23.79 -14.08 -50.06
N GLN A 2 -23.81 -14.22 -48.75
CA GLN A 2 -23.36 -13.13 -47.86
C GLN A 2 -21.85 -13.07 -48.05
N GLY A 3 -21.33 -12.02 -48.66
CA GLY A 3 -19.90 -11.77 -48.64
C GLY A 3 -19.52 -11.40 -47.22
N ASP A 4 -18.56 -12.12 -46.64
CA ASP A 4 -18.09 -11.80 -45.30
C ASP A 4 -17.51 -10.37 -45.28
N ASP A 5 -17.90 -9.59 -44.27
CA ASP A 5 -17.37 -8.24 -44.07
C ASP A 5 -15.83 -8.27 -44.01
N PRO A 6 -15.14 -7.27 -44.62
CA PRO A 6 -13.69 -7.22 -44.61
C PRO A 6 -13.14 -7.21 -43.18
N LYS A 7 -12.18 -8.09 -42.90
CA LYS A 7 -11.48 -8.18 -41.61
C LYS A 7 -10.15 -7.46 -41.70
N LEU A 8 -9.90 -6.51 -40.79
CA LEU A 8 -8.59 -5.89 -40.63
C LEU A 8 -7.60 -6.89 -40.02
N THR A 9 -6.35 -6.83 -40.44
CA THR A 9 -5.23 -7.61 -39.89
C THR A 9 -4.51 -6.80 -38.81
N GLY A 10 -3.66 -7.48 -38.00
CA GLY A 10 -2.81 -6.78 -37.03
C GLY A 10 -1.90 -5.72 -37.68
N ALA A 11 -1.38 -6.01 -38.88
CA ALA A 11 -0.56 -5.08 -39.64
C ALA A 11 -1.30 -3.79 -40.04
N ASP A 12 -2.63 -3.84 -40.19
CA ASP A 12 -3.44 -2.67 -40.53
C ASP A 12 -3.68 -1.74 -39.32
N VAL A 13 -3.59 -2.25 -38.09
CA VAL A 13 -3.99 -1.52 -36.87
C VAL A 13 -2.85 -1.26 -35.89
N ASP A 14 -1.82 -2.10 -35.86
CA ASP A 14 -0.74 -2.00 -34.88
C ASP A 14 0.06 -0.69 -35.01
N PRO A 15 0.41 -0.19 -36.21
CA PRO A 15 1.08 1.11 -36.35
C PRO A 15 0.24 2.27 -35.82
N LEU A 16 -1.08 2.25 -36.06
CA LEU A 16 -2.00 3.30 -35.58
C LEU A 16 -2.15 3.26 -34.05
N ARG A 17 -2.20 2.07 -33.46
CA ARG A 17 -2.24 1.89 -32.00
C ARG A 17 -0.95 2.36 -31.35
N GLN A 18 0.19 2.03 -31.95
CA GLN A 18 1.49 2.49 -31.48
C GLN A 18 1.59 4.02 -31.54
N GLN A 19 1.22 4.63 -32.67
CA GLN A 19 1.22 6.09 -32.82
C GLN A 19 0.30 6.77 -31.78
N LEU A 20 -0.86 6.19 -31.50
CA LEU A 20 -1.77 6.72 -30.47
C LEU A 20 -1.14 6.64 -29.08
N PHE A 21 -0.54 5.51 -28.72
CA PHE A 21 0.18 5.35 -27.46
C PHE A 21 1.30 6.39 -27.33
N GLU A 22 2.17 6.50 -28.34
CA GLU A 22 3.29 7.44 -28.36
C GLU A 22 2.80 8.91 -28.27
N ALA A 23 1.67 9.25 -28.89
CA ALA A 23 1.10 10.59 -28.78
C ALA A 23 0.68 10.93 -27.34
N TYR A 24 0.00 10.00 -26.65
CA TYR A 24 -0.38 10.19 -25.25
C TYR A 24 0.85 10.25 -24.34
N ASP A 25 1.79 9.34 -24.54
CA ASP A 25 3.01 9.25 -23.74
C ASP A 25 3.86 10.52 -23.86
N ASN A 26 4.14 10.97 -25.10
CA ASN A 26 4.86 12.21 -25.36
C ASN A 26 4.15 13.43 -24.75
N TRP A 27 2.83 13.50 -24.86
CA TRP A 27 2.06 14.59 -24.27
C TRP A 27 2.17 14.57 -22.73
N LEU A 28 2.00 13.40 -22.10
CA LEU A 28 2.12 13.23 -20.64
C LEU A 28 3.53 13.58 -20.16
N MET A 29 4.56 13.14 -20.87
CA MET A 29 5.96 13.43 -20.55
C MET A 29 6.26 14.93 -20.59
N ARG A 30 5.75 15.64 -21.61
CA ARG A 30 5.83 17.10 -21.66
C ARG A 30 5.12 17.74 -20.48
N GLN A 31 3.90 17.30 -20.15
CA GLN A 31 3.16 17.79 -18.99
C GLN A 31 3.91 17.54 -17.67
N CYS A 32 4.49 16.35 -17.46
CA CYS A 32 5.27 16.01 -16.28
C CYS A 32 6.47 16.96 -16.09
N ARG A 33 7.21 17.24 -17.17
CA ARG A 33 8.37 18.15 -17.15
C ARG A 33 7.96 19.59 -16.82
N GLU A 34 6.97 20.13 -17.54
CA GLU A 34 6.46 21.49 -17.31
C GLU A 34 5.98 21.68 -15.86
N ARG A 35 5.29 20.67 -15.30
CA ARG A 35 4.79 20.71 -13.91
C ARG A 35 5.90 20.53 -12.89
N TYR A 36 6.96 19.78 -13.20
CA TYR A 36 8.13 19.65 -12.33
C TYR A 36 8.85 20.99 -12.19
N ASP A 37 9.14 21.66 -13.30
CA ASP A 37 9.82 22.96 -13.33
C ASP A 37 8.99 24.06 -12.64
N ALA A 38 7.67 24.03 -12.80
CA ALA A 38 6.76 24.98 -12.14
C ALA A 38 6.49 24.67 -10.66
N ARG A 39 6.89 23.51 -10.14
CA ARG A 39 6.51 23.04 -8.79
C ARG A 39 6.99 23.96 -7.69
N GLY A 40 8.21 24.50 -7.81
CA GLY A 40 8.79 25.43 -6.83
C GLY A 40 8.01 26.74 -6.70
N LYS A 41 7.36 27.20 -7.78
CA LYS A 41 6.50 28.41 -7.75
C LYS A 41 5.18 28.16 -7.01
N ARG A 42 4.67 26.92 -7.07
CA ARG A 42 3.40 26.52 -6.46
C ARG A 42 3.56 26.06 -5.00
N TRP A 43 4.64 25.37 -4.69
CA TRP A 43 4.90 24.81 -3.36
C TRP A 43 5.94 25.66 -2.66
N GLN A 44 5.46 26.69 -1.96
CA GLN A 44 6.27 27.56 -1.12
C GLN A 44 6.62 26.82 0.18
N ARG A 45 7.62 25.94 0.12
CA ARG A 45 8.05 25.12 1.26
C ARG A 45 8.95 25.96 2.15
N ASP A 46 8.64 25.99 3.44
CA ASP A 46 9.49 26.61 4.43
C ASP A 46 10.41 25.56 5.06
N TYR A 47 11.71 25.72 4.91
CA TYR A 47 12.71 24.79 5.42
C TYR A 47 13.40 25.32 6.70
N SER A 48 12.90 26.40 7.30
CA SER A 48 13.50 27.01 8.49
C SER A 48 13.36 26.15 9.76
N SER A 49 12.30 25.35 9.86
CA SER A 49 12.07 24.38 10.94
C SER A 49 11.13 23.26 10.49
N LEU A 50 11.03 22.18 11.28
CA LEU A 50 10.09 21.09 11.02
C LEU A 50 8.62 21.57 11.07
N GLU A 51 8.30 22.42 12.04
CA GLU A 51 6.96 23.00 12.21
C GLU A 51 6.59 23.89 11.01
N ALA A 52 7.51 24.78 10.61
CA ALA A 52 7.31 25.65 9.45
C ALA A 52 7.14 24.83 8.16
N TYR A 53 7.94 23.78 7.99
CA TYR A 53 7.79 22.86 6.86
C TYR A 53 6.41 22.19 6.86
N THR A 54 5.99 21.62 7.98
CA THR A 54 4.69 20.96 8.13
C THR A 54 3.53 21.88 7.80
N LEU A 55 3.56 23.13 8.30
CA LEU A 55 2.55 24.14 8.00
C LEU A 55 2.56 24.53 6.52
N SER A 56 3.74 24.79 5.95
CA SER A 56 3.89 25.23 4.56
C SER A 56 3.38 24.21 3.51
N VAL A 57 3.34 22.92 3.87
CA VAL A 57 2.87 21.84 2.99
C VAL A 57 1.47 21.32 3.35
N ALA A 58 0.82 21.82 4.39
CA ALA A 58 -0.48 21.32 4.86
C ALA A 58 -1.56 21.30 3.75
N ALA A 59 -1.72 22.41 3.02
CA ALA A 59 -2.66 22.48 1.90
C ALA A 59 -2.32 21.51 0.74
N ASN A 60 -1.06 21.11 0.59
CA ASN A 60 -0.69 20.08 -0.38
C ASN A 60 -1.18 18.70 0.05
N ARG A 61 -1.14 18.39 1.35
CA ARG A 61 -1.65 17.14 1.93
C ARG A 61 -3.17 17.07 1.80
N GLU A 62 -3.89 18.15 2.12
CA GLU A 62 -5.35 18.22 1.94
C GLU A 62 -5.74 18.00 0.48
N ARG A 63 -5.03 18.64 -0.45
CA ARG A 63 -5.27 18.45 -1.89
C ARG A 63 -4.97 17.02 -2.33
N LEU A 64 -3.90 16.41 -1.81
CA LEU A 64 -3.60 15.00 -2.07
C LEU A 64 -4.74 14.11 -1.57
N LEU A 65 -5.19 14.32 -0.33
CA LEU A 65 -6.29 13.58 0.27
C LEU A 65 -7.57 13.69 -0.57
N ALA A 66 -7.91 14.90 -1.01
CA ALA A 66 -9.05 15.12 -1.90
C ALA A 66 -8.89 14.41 -3.25
N MET A 67 -7.71 14.45 -3.86
CA MET A 67 -7.42 13.79 -5.15
C MET A 67 -7.57 12.27 -5.08
N ILE A 68 -7.33 11.65 -3.92
CA ILE A 68 -7.48 10.21 -3.75
C ILE A 68 -8.90 9.79 -3.34
N GLY A 69 -9.83 10.72 -3.14
CA GLY A 69 -11.22 10.45 -2.73
C GLY A 69 -11.56 10.86 -1.30
N GLY A 70 -10.60 11.31 -0.51
CA GLY A 70 -10.81 11.71 0.88
C GLY A 70 -11.03 10.52 1.83
N TRP A 71 -11.18 10.84 3.12
CA TRP A 71 -11.49 9.88 4.18
C TRP A 71 -12.74 10.33 4.93
N PRO A 72 -13.95 10.15 4.34
CA PRO A 72 -15.19 10.63 4.95
C PRO A 72 -15.67 9.74 6.11
N TRP A 73 -14.98 8.63 6.38
CA TRP A 73 -15.39 7.64 7.37
C TRP A 73 -14.98 8.04 8.79
N GLU A 74 -15.85 7.73 9.74
CA GLU A 74 -15.57 7.94 11.16
C GLU A 74 -14.54 6.94 11.70
N ARG A 75 -13.66 7.40 12.58
CA ARG A 75 -12.74 6.54 13.33
C ARG A 75 -13.47 5.97 14.55
N GLY A 76 -14.21 4.89 14.35
CA GLY A 76 -14.90 4.15 15.42
C GLY A 76 -13.97 3.27 16.27
N PRO A 77 -14.52 2.51 17.22
CA PRO A 77 -13.79 1.50 17.98
C PRO A 77 -13.12 0.45 17.06
N LEU A 78 -11.91 0.00 17.41
CA LEU A 78 -11.15 -1.00 16.61
C LEU A 78 -11.67 -2.43 16.78
N GLU A 79 -12.24 -2.77 17.93
CA GLU A 79 -12.80 -4.10 18.26
C GLU A 79 -11.91 -5.27 17.81
N PRO A 80 -10.62 -5.30 18.20
CA PRO A 80 -9.68 -6.28 17.69
C PRO A 80 -10.01 -7.69 18.22
N ASP A 81 -9.96 -8.67 17.32
CA ASP A 81 -9.93 -10.09 17.64
C ASP A 81 -8.56 -10.64 17.24
N THR A 82 -7.89 -11.36 18.15
CA THR A 82 -6.50 -11.77 17.99
C THR A 82 -6.33 -13.26 18.27
N GLU A 83 -5.66 -13.95 17.36
CA GLU A 83 -5.35 -15.37 17.44
C GLU A 83 -3.83 -15.55 17.29
N GLU A 84 -3.17 -16.15 18.28
CA GLU A 84 -1.74 -16.49 18.15
C GLU A 84 -1.54 -17.55 17.06
N ILE A 85 -0.56 -17.33 16.18
CA ILE A 85 -0.24 -18.26 15.09
C ILE A 85 1.17 -18.86 15.22
N ALA A 86 2.08 -18.21 15.95
CA ALA A 86 3.42 -18.74 16.22
C ALA A 86 4.06 -18.03 17.40
N THR A 87 4.87 -18.76 18.18
CA THR A 87 5.76 -18.19 19.19
C THR A 87 7.16 -18.79 19.02
N THR A 88 8.18 -17.95 19.14
CA THR A 88 9.60 -18.30 19.06
C THR A 88 10.33 -17.78 20.29
N ASP A 89 11.63 -18.05 20.42
CA ASP A 89 12.42 -17.44 21.50
C ASP A 89 12.51 -15.90 21.38
N THR A 90 12.29 -15.34 20.19
CA THR A 90 12.53 -13.92 19.89
C THR A 90 11.27 -13.07 19.68
N TYR A 91 10.14 -13.68 19.36
CA TYR A 91 8.88 -12.98 19.08
C TYR A 91 7.67 -13.91 19.18
N THR A 92 6.50 -13.31 19.37
CA THR A 92 5.17 -13.91 19.16
C THR A 92 4.52 -13.28 17.94
N ALA A 93 3.89 -14.09 17.10
CA ALA A 93 3.10 -13.65 15.95
C ALA A 93 1.64 -14.07 16.12
N SER A 94 0.75 -13.16 15.75
CA SER A 94 -0.69 -13.34 15.84
C SER A 94 -1.38 -12.87 14.55
N ARG A 95 -2.49 -13.50 14.19
CA ARG A 95 -3.46 -12.93 13.27
C ARG A 95 -4.35 -11.97 14.07
N VAL A 96 -4.54 -10.76 13.57
CA VAL A 96 -5.47 -9.80 14.16
C VAL A 96 -6.49 -9.36 13.13
N ARG A 97 -7.75 -9.26 13.55
CA ARG A 97 -8.84 -8.68 12.78
C ARG A 97 -9.40 -7.49 13.52
N TYR A 98 -9.41 -6.31 12.91
CA TYR A 98 -9.94 -5.08 13.52
C TYR A 98 -10.83 -4.29 12.54
N THR A 99 -11.66 -3.40 13.09
CA THR A 99 -12.58 -2.54 12.34
C THR A 99 -11.84 -1.33 11.79
N SER A 100 -11.89 -1.18 10.45
CA SER A 100 -11.34 -0.02 9.74
C SER A 100 -12.33 1.14 9.81
N PHE A 101 -13.48 0.98 9.16
CA PHE A 101 -14.62 1.90 9.17
C PHE A 101 -15.91 1.08 8.99
N ASP A 102 -17.04 1.62 9.44
CA ASP A 102 -18.36 0.98 9.35
C ASP A 102 -18.28 -0.51 9.78
N ASP A 103 -18.73 -1.43 8.92
CA ASP A 103 -18.66 -2.89 9.09
C ASP A 103 -17.43 -3.52 8.39
N VAL A 104 -16.53 -2.70 7.84
CA VAL A 104 -15.34 -3.17 7.12
C VAL A 104 -14.25 -3.59 8.10
N ARG A 105 -14.10 -4.91 8.24
CA ARG A 105 -13.02 -5.55 9.00
C ARG A 105 -11.81 -5.81 8.12
N VAL A 106 -10.61 -5.58 8.66
CA VAL A 106 -9.34 -5.91 8.01
C VAL A 106 -8.61 -6.98 8.80
N ASP A 107 -8.04 -7.94 8.06
CA ASP A 107 -7.17 -9.00 8.56
C ASP A 107 -5.71 -8.57 8.42
N ALA A 108 -4.91 -8.83 9.45
CA ALA A 108 -3.49 -8.47 9.50
C ALA A 108 -2.68 -9.51 10.27
N ILE A 109 -1.38 -9.53 10.01
CA ILE A 109 -0.40 -10.23 10.85
C ILE A 109 0.24 -9.21 11.78
N LEU A 110 0.21 -9.49 13.08
CA LEU A 110 0.91 -8.74 14.13
C LEU A 110 2.08 -9.59 14.63
N ILE A 111 3.28 -9.02 14.68
CA ILE A 111 4.47 -9.66 15.26
C ILE A 111 4.98 -8.77 16.39
N ARG A 112 5.11 -9.32 17.58
CA ARG A 112 5.56 -8.64 18.79
C ARG A 112 6.88 -9.25 19.24
N PRO A 113 7.97 -8.47 19.30
CA PRO A 113 9.25 -8.97 19.77
C PRO A 113 9.18 -9.28 21.28
N HIS A 114 9.96 -10.25 21.72
CA HIS A 114 10.17 -10.50 23.14
C HIS A 114 11.19 -9.50 23.72
N GLY A 115 11.04 -9.18 25.00
CA GLY A 115 11.95 -8.29 25.72
C GLY A 115 11.20 -7.18 26.44
N ASN A 116 11.94 -6.15 26.85
CA ASN A 116 11.39 -5.01 27.57
C ASN A 116 11.15 -3.86 26.58
N GLY A 117 9.89 -3.58 26.30
CA GLY A 117 9.46 -2.40 25.53
C GLY A 117 9.54 -1.09 26.34
N PRO A 118 8.97 0.00 25.81
CA PRO A 118 8.22 0.07 24.56
C PRO A 118 9.13 -0.03 23.32
N PHE A 119 8.61 -0.67 22.28
CA PHE A 119 9.32 -0.95 21.03
C PHE A 119 8.93 0.06 19.94
N PRO A 120 9.86 0.43 19.05
CA PRO A 120 9.47 1.07 17.80
C PRO A 120 8.55 0.12 17.00
N ALA A 121 7.66 0.67 16.18
CA ALA A 121 6.73 -0.12 15.40
C ALA A 121 6.84 0.15 13.89
N VAL A 122 6.52 -0.86 13.08
CA VAL A 122 6.50 -0.75 11.62
C VAL A 122 5.19 -1.30 11.08
N LEU A 123 4.47 -0.45 10.34
CA LEU A 123 3.45 -0.89 9.39
C LEU A 123 4.16 -1.45 8.16
N ALA A 124 4.11 -2.77 7.97
CA ALA A 124 4.72 -3.45 6.84
C ALA A 124 3.68 -3.72 5.74
N GLN A 125 3.85 -3.12 4.56
CA GLN A 125 2.87 -3.20 3.49
C GLN A 125 3.36 -3.99 2.28
N HIS A 126 2.66 -5.10 2.01
CA HIS A 126 2.91 -5.98 0.87
C HIS A 126 2.49 -5.35 -0.48
N GLY A 127 3.00 -5.92 -1.57
CA GLY A 127 2.70 -5.53 -2.94
C GLY A 127 1.33 -6.01 -3.44
N VAL A 128 1.03 -5.70 -4.71
CA VAL A 128 -0.18 -6.22 -5.36
C VAL A 128 -0.10 -7.74 -5.46
N ASN A 129 -1.22 -8.42 -5.19
CA ASN A 129 -1.35 -9.87 -5.17
C ASN A 129 -0.44 -10.62 -4.18
N HIS A 130 0.22 -9.91 -3.27
CA HIS A 130 0.91 -10.54 -2.14
C HIS A 130 0.04 -10.48 -0.88
N THR A 131 0.46 -11.15 0.19
CA THR A 131 -0.31 -11.24 1.43
C THR A 131 0.48 -10.77 2.65
N PRO A 132 -0.20 -10.51 3.79
CA PRO A 132 0.45 -10.31 5.08
C PRO A 132 1.43 -11.41 5.46
N GLU A 133 1.05 -12.68 5.27
CA GLU A 133 1.87 -13.83 5.61
C GLU A 133 3.16 -13.83 4.78
N GLN A 134 3.06 -13.50 3.49
CA GLN A 134 4.19 -13.40 2.59
C GLN A 134 5.15 -12.29 2.98
N ILE A 135 4.72 -11.05 3.27
CA ILE A 135 5.66 -10.00 3.67
C ILE A 135 6.28 -10.26 5.06
N CYS A 136 5.57 -11.02 5.90
CA CYS A 136 6.02 -11.36 7.23
C CYS A 136 6.92 -12.60 7.30
N GLY A 137 7.02 -13.43 6.27
CA GLY A 137 7.87 -14.63 6.28
C GLY A 137 7.22 -15.86 6.88
N PHE A 138 5.88 -15.94 6.84
CA PHE A 138 5.12 -17.10 7.28
C PHE A 138 4.72 -18.02 6.12
N THR A 139 5.52 -18.02 5.04
CA THR A 139 5.23 -18.79 3.83
C THR A 139 6.49 -19.42 3.27
N ASP A 140 6.39 -20.70 2.92
CA ASP A 140 7.45 -21.39 2.18
C ASP A 140 7.31 -21.09 0.69
N ASN A 141 7.96 -20.03 0.21
CA ASN A 141 8.04 -19.73 -1.22
C ASN A 141 9.48 -19.88 -1.74
N PRO A 142 9.80 -20.98 -2.46
CA PRO A 142 11.14 -21.25 -2.94
C PRO A 142 11.59 -20.33 -4.09
N GLU A 143 10.67 -19.61 -4.74
CA GLU A 143 10.96 -18.78 -5.93
C GLU A 143 11.20 -17.30 -5.62
N HIS A 144 11.20 -16.92 -4.34
CA HIS A 144 11.37 -15.51 -3.99
C HIS A 144 12.49 -15.22 -3.01
N SER A 145 13.09 -14.04 -3.20
CA SER A 145 14.14 -13.53 -2.31
C SER A 145 13.60 -13.28 -0.90
N ALA A 146 14.30 -13.80 0.10
CA ALA A 146 14.07 -13.49 1.52
C ALA A 146 14.01 -11.97 1.82
N ALA A 147 14.66 -11.13 0.99
CA ALA A 147 14.58 -9.67 1.14
C ALA A 147 13.18 -9.09 0.88
N TYR A 148 12.34 -9.81 0.13
CA TYR A 148 11.01 -9.38 -0.27
C TYR A 148 9.92 -9.94 0.68
N HIS A 149 10.13 -11.14 1.22
CA HIS A 149 9.11 -11.91 1.93
C HIS A 149 9.43 -12.17 3.41
N GLU A 150 10.46 -11.58 3.99
CA GLU A 150 10.75 -11.79 5.42
C GLU A 150 10.89 -10.47 6.18
N ILE A 151 10.41 -9.37 5.61
CA ILE A 151 10.55 -8.03 6.20
C ILE A 151 9.97 -8.03 7.62
N GLY A 152 8.80 -8.63 7.83
CA GLY A 152 8.15 -8.66 9.13
C GLY A 152 8.96 -9.39 10.21
N VAL A 153 9.27 -10.69 10.02
CA VAL A 153 10.07 -11.44 11.00
C VAL A 153 11.47 -10.87 11.19
N ARG A 154 12.08 -10.29 10.15
CA ARG A 154 13.41 -9.66 10.28
C ARG A 154 13.33 -8.41 11.15
N LEU A 155 12.33 -7.55 10.97
CA LEU A 155 12.12 -6.38 11.81
C LEU A 155 11.80 -6.79 13.25
N ALA A 156 10.94 -7.80 13.46
CA ALA A 156 10.65 -8.31 14.80
C ALA A 156 11.90 -8.81 15.53
N LYS A 157 12.76 -9.58 14.84
CA LYS A 157 14.06 -10.03 15.40
C LYS A 157 15.02 -8.88 15.74
N HIS A 158 14.79 -7.67 15.20
CA HIS A 158 15.53 -6.45 15.54
C HIS A 158 14.80 -5.55 16.54
N GLY A 159 13.75 -6.06 17.21
CA GLY A 159 13.06 -5.35 18.29
C GLY A 159 11.99 -4.35 17.83
N TYR A 160 11.38 -4.58 16.65
CA TYR A 160 10.24 -3.80 16.19
C TYR A 160 8.93 -4.56 16.35
N VAL A 161 7.87 -3.91 16.86
CA VAL A 161 6.51 -4.41 16.66
C VAL A 161 6.16 -4.24 15.18
N VAL A 162 5.63 -5.26 14.53
CA VAL A 162 5.26 -5.20 13.12
C VAL A 162 3.79 -5.51 12.96
N ILE A 163 3.06 -4.68 12.21
CA ILE A 163 1.74 -5.04 11.69
C ILE A 163 1.73 -5.04 10.17
N ALA A 164 1.16 -6.07 9.56
CA ALA A 164 1.00 -6.19 8.12
C ALA A 164 -0.48 -6.40 7.76
N PRO A 165 -1.24 -5.34 7.46
CA PRO A 165 -2.63 -5.44 7.02
C PRO A 165 -2.74 -5.92 5.58
N ARG A 166 -3.81 -6.66 5.30
CA ARG A 166 -4.17 -7.09 3.95
C ARG A 166 -4.69 -5.92 3.13
N MET A 167 -4.11 -5.69 1.95
CA MET A 167 -4.66 -4.77 0.93
C MET A 167 -5.79 -5.41 0.12
N ILE A 168 -6.59 -4.57 -0.55
CA ILE A 168 -7.63 -5.04 -1.47
C ILE A 168 -6.95 -5.65 -2.70
N GLY A 169 -7.10 -6.96 -2.88
CA GLY A 169 -6.37 -7.75 -3.87
C GLY A 169 -5.20 -8.55 -3.31
N GLY A 170 -4.91 -8.44 -2.00
CA GLY A 170 -3.88 -9.22 -1.33
C GLY A 170 -4.30 -10.65 -1.04
N TYR A 171 -4.61 -11.41 -2.09
CA TYR A 171 -5.07 -12.80 -2.00
C TYR A 171 -3.96 -13.82 -2.31
N GLY A 172 -2.71 -13.40 -2.53
CA GLY A 172 -1.67 -14.30 -3.06
C GLY A 172 -1.77 -14.44 -4.57
N GLU A 173 -0.93 -15.24 -5.23
CA GLU A 173 -1.11 -15.62 -6.65
C GLU A 173 -0.94 -17.13 -6.84
N ASP A 174 -1.83 -17.73 -7.63
CA ASP A 174 -1.79 -19.17 -7.95
C ASP A 174 -0.44 -19.60 -8.54
N ARG A 175 0.16 -18.75 -9.39
CA ARG A 175 1.42 -19.09 -10.06
C ARG A 175 2.61 -19.27 -9.12
N TYR A 176 2.51 -18.75 -7.90
CA TYR A 176 3.57 -18.87 -6.90
C TYR A 176 3.43 -20.12 -6.01
N ASN A 177 2.35 -20.89 -6.19
CA ASN A 177 2.07 -22.15 -5.48
C ASN A 177 2.42 -22.11 -3.99
N VAL A 178 2.09 -21.00 -3.33
CA VAL A 178 2.46 -20.79 -1.92
C VAL A 178 1.61 -21.72 -1.07
N PRO A 179 2.22 -22.70 -0.36
CA PRO A 179 1.45 -23.64 0.43
C PRO A 179 0.58 -22.93 1.47
N ASN A 180 -0.66 -23.39 1.62
CA ASN A 180 -1.60 -22.95 2.66
C ASN A 180 -2.07 -21.48 2.57
N ILE A 181 -1.81 -20.77 1.47
CA ILE A 181 -2.40 -19.46 1.20
C ILE A 181 -3.44 -19.60 0.09
N PRO A 182 -4.74 -19.55 0.41
CA PRO A 182 -5.78 -19.55 -0.61
C PRO A 182 -5.64 -18.31 -1.48
N SER A 183 -5.56 -18.55 -2.79
CA SER A 183 -5.47 -17.51 -3.80
C SER A 183 -6.73 -17.48 -4.66
N LEU A 184 -7.13 -16.26 -5.08
CA LEU A 184 -8.07 -16.11 -6.19
C LEU A 184 -7.29 -16.28 -7.48
N ARG A 185 -7.86 -16.81 -8.57
CA ARG A 185 -7.09 -16.88 -9.83
C ARG A 185 -6.67 -15.49 -10.29
N SER A 186 -5.50 -15.31 -10.92
CA SER A 186 -5.00 -13.97 -11.28
C SER A 186 -6.02 -13.13 -12.08
N GLN A 187 -6.80 -13.76 -12.97
CA GLN A 187 -7.89 -13.08 -13.67
C GLN A 187 -9.02 -12.65 -12.73
N GLU A 188 -9.36 -13.47 -11.74
CA GLU A 188 -10.38 -13.19 -10.73
C GLU A 188 -9.92 -12.09 -9.77
N GLN A 189 -8.64 -12.07 -9.38
CA GLN A 189 -8.04 -11.00 -8.59
C GLN A 189 -8.17 -9.65 -9.29
N GLY A 190 -7.76 -9.58 -10.56
CA GLY A 190 -7.88 -8.35 -11.36
C GLY A 190 -9.33 -7.91 -11.51
N ARG A 191 -10.25 -8.85 -11.71
CA ARG A 191 -11.70 -8.57 -11.75
C ARG A 191 -12.22 -8.06 -10.40
N ALA A 192 -11.84 -8.68 -9.28
CA ALA A 192 -12.27 -8.28 -7.94
C ALA A 192 -11.79 -6.86 -7.60
N GLN A 193 -10.51 -6.55 -7.84
CA GLN A 193 -9.95 -5.21 -7.64
C GLN A 193 -10.68 -4.17 -8.52
N ASN A 194 -10.90 -4.49 -9.80
CA ASN A 194 -11.62 -3.61 -10.71
C ASN A 194 -13.09 -3.41 -10.31
N GLN A 195 -13.76 -4.45 -9.82
CA GLN A 195 -15.14 -4.36 -9.34
C GLN A 195 -15.25 -3.43 -8.13
N ILE A 196 -14.35 -3.59 -7.14
CA ILE A 196 -14.31 -2.71 -5.97
C ILE A 196 -13.98 -1.28 -6.38
N HIS A 197 -12.97 -1.08 -7.23
CA HIS A 197 -12.60 0.25 -7.69
C HIS A 197 -13.74 0.95 -8.44
N ARG A 198 -14.45 0.25 -9.33
CA ARG A 198 -15.62 0.81 -10.04
C ARG A 198 -16.73 1.21 -9.08
N LYS A 199 -17.03 0.39 -8.07
CA LYS A 199 -18.02 0.73 -7.02
C LYS A 199 -17.59 1.96 -6.23
N ALA A 200 -16.31 2.04 -5.85
CA ALA A 200 -15.77 3.21 -5.17
C ALA A 200 -15.95 4.49 -6.00
N LEU A 201 -15.63 4.44 -7.31
CA LEU A 201 -15.79 5.59 -8.20
C LEU A 201 -17.23 6.11 -8.27
N LEU A 202 -18.24 5.22 -8.22
CA LEU A 202 -19.65 5.61 -8.24
C LEU A 202 -20.09 6.43 -7.02
N ILE A 203 -19.32 6.38 -5.93
CA ILE A 203 -19.59 7.14 -4.70
C ILE A 203 -18.53 8.22 -4.44
N GLY A 204 -17.78 8.63 -5.47
CA GLY A 204 -16.74 9.65 -5.36
C GLY A 204 -15.49 9.21 -4.61
N GLN A 205 -15.28 7.89 -4.45
CA GLN A 205 -14.14 7.29 -3.76
C GLN A 205 -13.18 6.60 -4.72
N THR A 206 -12.01 6.23 -4.21
CA THR A 206 -11.07 5.35 -4.92
C THR A 206 -10.69 4.15 -4.07
N ILE A 207 -10.10 3.14 -4.71
CA ILE A 207 -9.56 2.00 -3.97
C ILE A 207 -8.38 2.44 -3.08
N GLN A 208 -7.64 3.48 -3.48
CA GLN A 208 -6.55 4.04 -2.69
C GLN A 208 -7.05 4.71 -1.40
N ALA A 209 -8.16 5.46 -1.46
CA ALA A 209 -8.74 6.06 -0.25
C ALA A 209 -9.12 4.97 0.77
N LEU A 210 -9.82 3.92 0.33
CA LEU A 210 -10.21 2.78 1.18
C LEU A 210 -9.00 2.07 1.79
N GLU A 211 -7.99 1.75 0.97
CA GLU A 211 -6.76 1.11 1.43
C GLU A 211 -6.00 1.99 2.42
N TYR A 212 -5.77 3.26 2.09
CA TYR A 212 -4.93 4.14 2.92
C TYR A 212 -5.61 4.56 4.20
N PHE A 213 -6.94 4.65 4.23
CA PHE A 213 -7.66 4.79 5.49
C PHE A 213 -7.47 3.55 6.35
N THR A 214 -7.60 2.36 5.77
CA THR A 214 -7.38 1.08 6.49
C THR A 214 -5.97 0.95 7.04
N LEU A 215 -4.96 1.42 6.31
CA LEU A 215 -3.60 1.49 6.80
C LEU A 215 -3.41 2.53 7.89
N SER A 216 -4.06 3.70 7.80
CA SER A 216 -4.07 4.69 8.88
C SER A 216 -4.76 4.13 10.14
N ARG A 217 -5.78 3.28 10.00
CA ARG A 217 -6.40 2.54 11.11
C ARG A 217 -5.47 1.48 11.72
N ALA A 218 -4.54 0.94 10.95
CA ALA A 218 -3.48 0.08 11.50
C ALA A 218 -2.55 0.86 12.44
N VAL A 219 -2.29 2.14 12.15
CA VAL A 219 -1.53 3.02 13.06
C VAL A 219 -2.32 3.25 14.35
N ASP A 220 -3.64 3.46 14.27
CA ASP A 220 -4.50 3.56 15.47
C ASP A 220 -4.42 2.29 16.32
N TYR A 221 -4.37 1.11 15.68
CA TYR A 221 -4.20 -0.15 16.40
C TYR A 221 -2.82 -0.28 17.04
N LEU A 222 -1.74 0.09 16.35
CA LEU A 222 -0.40 0.12 16.94
C LEU A 222 -0.33 1.04 18.16
N GLU A 223 -0.89 2.25 18.08
CA GLU A 223 -0.88 3.21 19.19
C GLU A 223 -1.69 2.75 20.41
N SER A 224 -2.60 1.78 20.22
CA SER A 224 -3.38 1.18 21.30
C SER A 224 -2.61 0.09 22.07
N LEU A 225 -1.48 -0.38 21.55
CA LEU A 225 -0.69 -1.43 22.18
C LEU A 225 0.26 -0.82 23.23
N PRO A 226 0.22 -1.25 24.51
CA PRO A 226 1.02 -0.64 25.57
C PRO A 226 2.53 -0.83 25.40
N GLU A 227 2.98 -1.81 24.63
CA GLU A 227 4.38 -2.03 24.32
C GLU A 227 4.87 -1.30 23.05
N VAL A 228 4.03 -0.52 22.37
CA VAL A 228 4.46 0.31 21.23
C VAL A 228 4.87 1.68 21.73
N ASP A 229 5.99 2.16 21.21
CA ASP A 229 6.40 3.55 21.34
C ASP A 229 5.76 4.38 20.23
N ASN A 230 4.75 5.18 20.59
CA ASN A 230 3.96 5.98 19.65
C ASN A 230 4.79 7.05 18.92
N ASP A 231 5.93 7.47 19.49
CA ASP A 231 6.85 8.41 18.86
C ASP A 231 7.85 7.73 17.91
N ARG A 232 7.73 6.41 17.68
CA ARG A 232 8.62 5.63 16.82
C ARG A 232 7.87 4.64 15.91
N ILE A 233 6.81 5.11 15.27
CA ILE A 233 6.06 4.34 14.26
C ILE A 233 6.55 4.69 12.84
N GLY A 234 6.91 3.68 12.05
CA GLY A 234 7.31 3.82 10.65
C GLY A 234 6.46 2.98 9.69
N LEU A 235 6.65 3.20 8.40
CA LEU A 235 5.99 2.45 7.33
C LEU A 235 7.03 1.89 6.36
N TYR A 236 7.09 0.57 6.23
CA TYR A 236 7.88 -0.10 5.19
C TYR A 236 6.93 -0.67 4.14
N GLY A 237 7.00 -0.15 2.92
CA GLY A 237 6.16 -0.62 1.83
C GLY A 237 6.96 -1.07 0.61
N LEU A 238 6.46 -2.12 -0.05
CA LEU A 238 7.06 -2.66 -1.27
C LEU A 238 6.07 -2.74 -2.44
N SER A 239 6.47 -2.32 -3.65
CA SER A 239 5.64 -2.29 -4.86
C SER A 239 4.37 -1.45 -4.68
N ARG A 240 3.15 -2.02 -4.76
CA ARG A 240 1.93 -1.32 -4.35
C ARG A 240 2.00 -0.83 -2.90
N GLY A 241 2.66 -1.57 -2.01
CA GLY A 241 3.02 -1.09 -0.68
C GLY A 241 4.01 0.05 -0.70
N GLY A 242 4.95 0.08 -1.65
CA GLY A 242 5.86 1.20 -1.87
C GLY A 242 5.13 2.48 -2.33
N ARG A 243 4.05 2.33 -3.11
CA ARG A 243 3.10 3.43 -3.38
C ARG A 243 2.47 3.93 -2.09
N ALA A 244 1.94 2.99 -1.29
CA ALA A 244 1.33 3.32 -0.01
C ALA A 244 2.31 4.04 0.92
N ALA A 245 3.57 3.60 0.98
CA ALA A 245 4.63 4.27 1.73
C ALA A 245 4.71 5.75 1.38
N LEU A 246 4.87 6.10 0.10
CA LEU A 246 4.97 7.52 -0.31
C LEU A 246 3.69 8.32 -0.09
N TRP A 247 2.53 7.73 -0.39
CA TRP A 247 1.26 8.46 -0.38
C TRP A 247 0.71 8.60 1.05
N LEU A 248 0.66 7.50 1.79
CA LEU A 248 0.28 7.51 3.20
C LEU A 248 1.30 8.27 4.04
N GLY A 249 2.60 8.13 3.76
CA GLY A 249 3.64 8.92 4.44
C GLY A 249 3.47 10.44 4.31
N ALA A 250 2.83 10.91 3.24
CA ALA A 250 2.48 12.32 3.11
C ALA A 250 1.22 12.70 3.91
N LEU A 251 0.28 11.76 4.13
CA LEU A 251 -1.04 11.99 4.72
C LEU A 251 -1.09 11.70 6.23
N GLU A 252 -0.37 10.68 6.69
CA GLU A 252 -0.34 10.19 8.06
C GLU A 252 0.86 10.78 8.79
N GLN A 253 0.63 11.84 9.57
CA GLN A 253 1.70 12.60 10.23
C GLN A 253 2.28 11.90 11.48
N ARG A 254 1.67 10.82 11.94
CA ARG A 254 2.21 9.99 13.04
C ARG A 254 3.39 9.12 12.60
N LEU A 255 3.56 8.89 11.29
CA LEU A 255 4.68 8.13 10.75
C LEU A 255 5.97 8.97 10.81
N GLN A 256 6.97 8.47 11.53
CA GLN A 256 8.27 9.11 11.70
C GLN A 256 9.27 8.76 10.58
N ALA A 257 9.07 7.61 9.94
CA ALA A 257 9.92 7.14 8.86
C ALA A 257 9.12 6.34 7.82
N VAL A 258 9.53 6.47 6.56
CA VAL A 258 8.87 5.81 5.43
C VAL A 258 9.94 5.18 4.53
N VAL A 259 9.79 3.89 4.25
CA VAL A 259 10.61 3.15 3.29
C VAL A 259 9.73 2.76 2.11
N SER A 260 9.99 3.34 0.93
CA SER A 260 9.33 2.99 -0.32
C SER A 260 10.26 2.15 -1.18
N SER A 261 9.90 0.89 -1.41
CA SER A 261 10.65 -0.03 -2.26
C SER A 261 9.87 -0.39 -3.52
N ALA A 262 10.55 -0.48 -4.67
CA ALA A 262 10.02 -0.97 -5.95
C ALA A 262 8.72 -0.32 -6.47
N TRP A 263 8.48 0.96 -6.17
CA TRP A 263 7.35 1.72 -6.70
C TRP A 263 7.75 2.85 -7.64
N PHE A 264 8.43 3.88 -7.11
CA PHE A 264 8.80 5.06 -7.89
C PHE A 264 10.24 4.95 -8.38
N ASN A 265 10.42 4.88 -9.69
CA ASN A 265 11.73 5.00 -10.33
C ASN A 265 11.62 5.85 -11.59
N GLU A 266 12.77 6.33 -12.07
CA GLU A 266 12.83 7.19 -13.27
C GLU A 266 12.48 6.45 -14.56
N LEU A 267 12.28 5.11 -14.55
CA LEU A 267 11.93 4.37 -15.77
C LEU A 267 10.57 4.78 -16.31
N SER A 268 9.65 5.24 -15.45
CA SER A 268 8.36 5.79 -15.88
C SER A 268 8.47 7.21 -16.47
N LEU A 269 9.67 7.78 -16.51
CA LEU A 269 9.98 9.11 -17.05
C LEU A 269 11.05 9.05 -18.17
N ARG A 270 11.34 7.85 -18.69
CA ARG A 270 12.28 7.63 -19.80
C ARG A 270 11.56 7.37 -21.10
#